data_AF-A0A955HVS3-F1
#
_entry.id   AF-A0A955HVS3-F1
#
_cell.length_a   1.000
_cell.length_b   1.000
_cell.length_c   1.000
_cell.angle_alpha   90.00
_cell.angle_beta   90.00
_cell.angle_gamma   90.00
#
_symmetry.space_group_name_H-M   'P 1'
#
loop_
_entity.id
_entity.type
_entity.pdbx_description
1 polymer ?
#
loop_
_entity_poly.entity_id
_entity_poly.type
_entity_poly.pdbx_seq_one_letter_code
_entity_poly.pdbx_strand_id
1 'polypeptide(L)'
;MNKQSQKSEVKHFLKSLIVYLSLASTLLTFAVPALAQDTQPSTGTDTQTSQPQGDGQSSSTVEGSGFLQNSLGQINEGANLPGFETAGHAQASYAFGASNITSAIFYVVDLLKYLLGTVAVVVIIASGLRLLTAARQVEEVATQQKENLKYAVIGLLIIIVADTMVKQVFFGEQGEVFRSQADAQLAAERGTEQLEGLYNFFQIFVGVIAVLMIIISGVRMVASGGNEETMSSSKKSIMWAVIGIVLIGISELVVKDIVFPNQGSSLPDTQQAAALIISLTNFISGFIATAAVIAFMYGGYLYVIAAGREDQAGKAKKVFLGATIGLLLALAAFAIVNTFISLDSGIESVGGESASDSLPTEFPF
;
A
#
# COMPACT_ATOMS: atom_id res chain seq x y z
N MET A 1 9.91 21.88 32.96
CA MET A 1 9.15 20.73 33.48
C MET A 1 10.08 19.74 34.16
N ASN A 2 9.82 19.39 35.42
CA ASN A 2 10.72 18.60 36.28
C ASN A 2 10.62 17.08 35.97
N LYS A 3 11.75 16.38 35.83
CA LYS A 3 11.84 14.94 35.48
C LYS A 3 11.08 14.00 36.44
N GLN A 4 10.81 14.47 37.67
CA GLN A 4 10.04 13.72 38.67
C GLN A 4 8.53 13.65 38.33
N SER A 5 7.97 14.69 37.69
CA SER A 5 6.54 14.74 37.32
C SER A 5 6.21 13.81 36.15
N GLN A 6 7.12 13.71 35.18
CA GLN A 6 6.98 12.79 34.04
C GLN A 6 6.99 11.32 34.47
N LYS A 7 7.81 10.97 35.48
CA LYS A 7 7.86 9.60 36.00
C LYS A 7 6.58 9.19 36.74
N SER A 8 5.91 10.10 37.44
CA SER A 8 4.66 9.78 38.14
C SER A 8 3.49 9.60 37.17
N GLU A 9 3.39 10.43 36.13
CA GLU A 9 2.35 10.32 35.10
C GLU A 9 2.49 9.04 34.28
N VAL A 10 3.71 8.69 33.85
CA VAL A 10 3.97 7.43 33.14
C VAL A 10 3.59 6.22 34.00
N LYS A 11 3.90 6.25 35.30
CA LYS A 11 3.55 5.16 36.23
C LYS A 11 2.04 5.06 36.45
N HIS A 12 1.30 6.17 36.41
CA HIS A 12 -0.15 6.16 36.54
C HIS A 12 -0.83 5.65 35.26
N PHE A 13 -0.33 6.06 34.09
CA PHE A 13 -0.77 5.57 32.78
C PHE A 13 -0.58 4.06 32.64
N LEU A 14 0.60 3.54 33.01
CA LEU A 14 0.90 2.10 32.99
C LEU A 14 -0.04 1.28 33.88
N LYS A 15 -0.35 1.77 35.09
CA LYS A 15 -1.31 1.10 35.98
C LYS A 15 -2.72 1.09 35.41
N SER A 16 -3.16 2.19 34.80
CA SER A 16 -4.50 2.25 34.16
C SER A 16 -4.59 1.31 32.97
N LEU A 17 -3.54 1.23 32.15
CA LEU A 17 -3.47 0.33 30.99
C LEU A 17 -3.60 -1.14 31.39
N ILE A 18 -2.95 -1.57 32.48
CA ILE A 18 -3.04 -2.95 32.98
C ILE A 18 -4.47 -3.28 33.44
N VAL A 19 -5.16 -2.34 34.10
CA VAL A 19 -6.54 -2.55 34.55
C VAL A 19 -7.50 -2.65 33.35
N TYR A 20 -7.31 -1.84 32.32
CA TYR A 20 -8.09 -1.92 31.08
C TYR A 20 -7.85 -3.25 30.33
N LEU A 21 -6.61 -3.71 30.25
CA LEU A 21 -6.28 -5.01 29.64
C LEU A 21 -6.91 -6.18 30.41
N SER A 22 -6.95 -6.11 31.75
CA SER A 22 -7.61 -7.12 32.57
C SER A 22 -9.13 -7.14 32.38
N LEU A 23 -9.77 -5.97 32.28
CA LEU A 23 -11.22 -5.85 32.00
C LEU A 23 -11.59 -6.32 30.59
N ALA A 24 -10.77 -5.99 29.59
CA ALA A 24 -10.96 -6.45 28.21
C ALA A 24 -10.85 -7.98 28.09
N SER A 25 -9.90 -8.59 28.81
CA SER A 25 -9.77 -10.04 28.91
C SER A 25 -11.01 -10.70 29.53
N THR A 26 -11.64 -10.06 30.53
CA THR A 26 -12.84 -10.63 31.16
C THR A 26 -14.04 -10.55 30.23
N LEU A 27 -14.19 -9.45 29.48
CA LEU A 27 -15.25 -9.29 28.48
C LEU A 27 -15.15 -10.27 27.32
N LEU A 28 -13.94 -10.62 26.86
CA LEU A 28 -13.76 -11.64 25.83
C LEU A 28 -14.22 -13.02 26.30
N THR A 29 -13.92 -13.41 27.54
CA THR A 29 -14.33 -14.72 28.09
C THR A 29 -15.85 -14.89 28.18
N PHE A 30 -16.60 -13.80 28.36
CA PHE A 30 -18.07 -13.84 28.40
C PHE A 30 -18.74 -13.72 27.03
N ALA A 31 -18.06 -13.18 26.00
CA ALA A 31 -18.64 -12.99 24.67
C ALA A 31 -18.50 -14.23 23.75
N VAL A 32 -17.51 -15.10 23.97
CA VAL A 32 -17.22 -16.25 23.10
C VAL A 32 -18.32 -17.32 23.03
N PRO A 33 -19.04 -17.71 24.11
CA PRO A 33 -20.05 -18.75 24.00
C PRO A 33 -21.36 -18.32 23.32
N ALA A 34 -21.59 -17.01 23.11
CA ALA A 34 -22.83 -16.50 22.52
C ALA A 34 -22.87 -16.58 20.98
N LEU A 35 -21.73 -16.76 20.31
CA LEU A 35 -21.67 -16.87 18.84
C LEU A 35 -21.66 -18.32 18.31
N ALA A 36 -21.67 -19.33 19.20
CA ALA A 36 -21.51 -20.74 18.80
C ALA A 36 -22.82 -21.55 18.72
N GLN A 37 -24.01 -20.92 18.83
CA GLN A 37 -25.27 -21.67 19.00
C GLN A 37 -26.27 -21.64 17.85
N ASP A 38 -25.98 -21.07 16.67
CA ASP A 38 -26.98 -21.09 15.59
C ASP A 38 -26.41 -21.42 14.20
N THR A 39 -25.95 -22.66 14.04
CA THR A 39 -25.87 -23.32 12.73
C THR A 39 -26.02 -24.84 12.90
N GLN A 40 -27.23 -25.30 13.18
CA GLN A 40 -27.61 -26.68 12.85
C GLN A 40 -27.79 -26.77 11.32
N PRO A 41 -27.08 -27.65 10.59
CA PRO A 41 -27.41 -27.88 9.19
C PRO A 41 -28.66 -28.77 9.12
N SER A 42 -29.73 -28.21 8.55
CA SER A 42 -30.92 -28.95 8.15
C SER A 42 -30.56 -30.02 7.13
N THR A 43 -30.98 -31.25 7.40
CA THR A 43 -31.01 -32.37 6.45
C THR A 43 -31.88 -32.02 5.24
N GLY A 44 -31.35 -32.16 4.01
CA GLY A 44 -32.18 -32.05 2.82
C GLY A 44 -31.47 -31.97 1.47
N THR A 45 -31.48 -33.13 0.79
CA THR A 45 -31.70 -33.33 -0.67
C THR A 45 -30.52 -33.26 -1.63
N ASP A 46 -30.28 -34.42 -2.23
CA ASP A 46 -29.38 -34.73 -3.34
C ASP A 46 -29.48 -33.77 -4.52
N THR A 47 -28.32 -33.37 -5.06
CA THR A 47 -28.22 -33.02 -6.48
C THR A 47 -26.88 -33.55 -7.00
N GLN A 48 -26.95 -34.68 -7.68
CA GLN A 48 -25.87 -35.20 -8.51
C GLN A 48 -25.62 -34.22 -9.67
N THR A 49 -24.39 -33.74 -9.79
CA THR A 49 -23.88 -33.19 -11.05
C THR A 49 -22.71 -34.04 -11.50
N SER A 50 -22.94 -34.70 -12.63
CA SER A 50 -22.06 -35.66 -13.29
C SER A 50 -20.83 -34.96 -13.89
N GLN A 51 -19.64 -35.50 -13.63
CA GLN A 51 -18.44 -35.28 -14.46
C GLN A 51 -18.07 -36.60 -15.17
N PRO A 52 -17.50 -36.54 -16.40
CA PRO A 52 -17.30 -37.71 -17.24
C PRO A 52 -16.04 -38.50 -16.84
N GLN A 53 -16.17 -39.83 -16.89
CA GLN A 53 -15.07 -40.79 -16.76
C GLN A 53 -14.13 -40.70 -17.97
N GLY A 54 -12.83 -40.56 -17.69
CA GLY A 54 -11.74 -40.78 -18.64
C GLY A 54 -10.91 -41.98 -18.17
N ASP A 55 -10.67 -42.90 -19.11
CA ASP A 55 -10.10 -44.23 -18.89
C ASP A 55 -8.65 -44.26 -18.38
N GLY A 56 -8.41 -45.27 -17.54
CA GLY A 56 -7.22 -46.12 -17.46
C GLY A 56 -5.84 -45.53 -17.78
N GLN A 57 -5.04 -45.35 -16.73
CA GLN A 57 -3.61 -45.70 -16.80
C GLN A 57 -3.14 -46.29 -15.47
N SER A 58 -2.70 -47.54 -15.57
CA SER A 58 -2.04 -48.33 -14.54
C SER A 58 -0.72 -47.72 -14.11
N SER A 59 -0.55 -47.45 -12.82
CA SER A 59 0.76 -47.34 -12.19
C SER A 59 0.79 -48.19 -10.93
N SER A 60 1.71 -49.15 -10.94
CA SER A 60 2.00 -50.09 -9.87
C SER A 60 2.26 -49.37 -8.55
N THR A 61 1.35 -49.54 -7.59
CA THR A 61 1.53 -49.03 -6.22
C THR A 61 2.05 -50.16 -5.34
N VAL A 62 3.16 -49.89 -4.66
CA VAL A 62 3.82 -50.73 -3.66
C VAL A 62 2.81 -51.24 -2.61
N GLU A 63 2.70 -52.56 -2.45
CA GLU A 63 1.76 -53.27 -1.55
C GLU A 63 2.02 -53.07 -0.03
N GLY A 64 2.69 -52.00 0.38
CA GLY A 64 3.04 -51.75 1.79
C GLY A 64 2.11 -50.78 2.53
N SER A 65 1.35 -49.94 1.83
CA SER A 65 0.59 -48.83 2.44
C SER A 65 -0.90 -49.15 2.71
N GLY A 66 -1.46 -50.17 2.06
CA GLY A 66 -2.89 -50.51 2.20
C GLY A 66 -3.27 -51.08 3.56
N PHE A 67 -2.36 -51.78 4.24
CA PHE A 67 -2.63 -52.36 5.57
C PHE A 67 -2.78 -51.28 6.64
N LEU A 68 -1.89 -50.27 6.63
CA LEU A 68 -1.94 -49.17 7.58
C LEU A 68 -3.15 -48.26 7.31
N GLN A 69 -3.47 -47.99 6.05
CA GLN A 69 -4.62 -47.16 5.67
C GLN A 69 -5.95 -47.81 6.09
N ASN A 70 -6.10 -49.12 5.83
CA ASN A 70 -7.32 -49.86 6.23
C ASN A 70 -7.40 -50.07 7.74
N SER A 71 -6.27 -50.29 8.42
CA SER A 71 -6.25 -50.44 9.88
C SER A 71 -6.56 -49.13 10.59
N LEU A 72 -6.03 -47.99 10.11
CA LEU A 72 -6.34 -46.67 10.66
C LEU A 72 -7.81 -46.27 10.40
N GLY A 73 -8.37 -46.65 9.24
CA GLY A 73 -9.79 -46.45 8.93
C GLY A 73 -10.72 -47.20 9.88
N GLN A 74 -10.43 -48.47 10.17
CA GLN A 74 -11.23 -49.29 11.10
C GLN A 74 -11.10 -48.83 12.56
N ILE A 75 -9.93 -48.29 12.97
CA ILE A 75 -9.75 -47.71 14.31
C ILE A 75 -10.56 -46.41 14.45
N ASN A 76 -10.66 -45.60 13.40
CA ASN A 76 -11.44 -44.36 13.42
C ASN A 76 -12.95 -44.63 13.53
N GLU A 77 -13.47 -45.61 12.77
CA GLU A 77 -14.89 -46.01 12.83
C GLU A 77 -15.27 -46.68 14.17
N GLY A 78 -14.36 -47.45 14.78
CA GLY A 78 -14.62 -48.14 16.05
C GLY A 78 -14.45 -47.27 17.30
N ALA A 79 -13.63 -46.21 17.24
CA ALA A 79 -13.30 -45.39 18.41
C ALA A 79 -14.18 -44.14 18.58
N ASN A 80 -15.05 -43.83 17.61
CA ASN A 80 -15.86 -42.59 17.58
C ASN A 80 -15.05 -41.37 18.03
N LEU A 81 -13.80 -41.29 17.56
CA LEU A 81 -12.95 -40.15 17.83
C LEU A 81 -13.58 -38.98 17.07
N PRO A 82 -13.90 -37.86 17.74
CA PRO A 82 -14.34 -36.68 17.01
C PRO A 82 -13.25 -36.37 15.97
N GLY A 83 -13.60 -36.46 14.70
CA GLY A 83 -12.74 -35.94 13.65
C GLY A 83 -12.43 -34.49 13.99
N PHE A 84 -11.23 -34.02 13.66
CA PHE A 84 -10.92 -32.59 13.71
C PHE A 84 -11.69 -31.82 12.61
N GLU A 85 -12.96 -32.14 12.39
CA GLU A 85 -13.93 -31.29 11.73
C GLU A 85 -14.34 -30.17 12.70
N THR A 86 -13.34 -29.43 13.18
CA THR A 86 -13.62 -28.07 13.63
C THR A 86 -14.14 -27.32 12.42
N ALA A 87 -15.30 -26.66 12.53
CA ALA A 87 -15.76 -25.73 11.51
C ALA A 87 -14.61 -24.77 11.18
N GLY A 88 -14.01 -24.99 10.01
CA GLY A 88 -12.90 -24.18 9.52
C GLY A 88 -13.35 -22.73 9.42
N HIS A 89 -12.41 -21.80 9.46
CA HIS A 89 -12.74 -20.40 9.19
C HIS A 89 -13.42 -20.32 7.81
N ALA A 90 -14.46 -19.48 7.66
CA ALA A 90 -15.27 -19.45 6.44
C ALA A 90 -14.48 -19.19 5.15
N GLN A 91 -13.29 -18.60 5.26
CA GLN A 91 -12.39 -18.24 4.18
C GLN A 91 -11.19 -19.18 4.05
N ALA A 92 -11.08 -20.20 4.91
CA ALA A 92 -9.95 -21.12 4.92
C ALA A 92 -9.88 -21.98 3.65
N SER A 93 -8.67 -22.39 3.29
CA SER A 93 -8.46 -23.30 2.17
C SER A 93 -9.13 -24.65 2.44
N TYR A 94 -9.86 -25.18 1.47
CA TYR A 94 -10.43 -26.54 1.55
C TYR A 94 -9.41 -27.66 1.32
N ALA A 95 -8.16 -27.32 0.99
CA ALA A 95 -7.10 -28.31 0.79
C ALA A 95 -6.77 -29.05 2.10
N PHE A 96 -6.63 -30.37 2.01
CA PHE A 96 -6.36 -31.24 3.16
C PHE A 96 -5.04 -30.83 3.84
N GLY A 97 -5.08 -30.66 5.17
CA GLY A 97 -3.94 -30.16 5.97
C GLY A 97 -3.78 -28.63 5.96
N ALA A 98 -4.01 -27.96 4.82
CA ALA A 98 -3.95 -26.50 4.73
C ALA A 98 -5.12 -25.83 5.47
N SER A 99 -6.31 -26.43 5.45
CA SER A 99 -7.52 -25.89 6.10
C SER A 99 -7.30 -25.51 7.57
N ASN A 100 -6.62 -26.36 8.34
CA ASN A 100 -6.39 -26.11 9.76
C ASN A 100 -5.40 -24.94 9.98
N ILE A 101 -4.36 -24.86 9.16
CA ILE A 101 -3.34 -23.81 9.24
C ILE A 101 -3.94 -22.47 8.82
N THR A 102 -4.60 -22.43 7.67
CA THR A 102 -5.24 -21.22 7.15
C THR A 102 -6.36 -20.75 8.08
N SER A 103 -7.15 -21.67 8.65
CA SER A 103 -8.17 -21.33 9.66
C SER A 103 -7.55 -20.69 10.89
N ALA A 104 -6.49 -21.28 11.46
CA ALA A 104 -5.82 -20.73 12.63
C ALA A 104 -5.27 -19.32 12.37
N ILE A 105 -4.66 -19.10 11.20
CA ILE A 105 -4.19 -17.77 10.79
C ILE A 105 -5.34 -16.78 10.72
N PHE A 106 -6.45 -17.13 10.07
CA PHE A 106 -7.59 -16.21 9.96
C PHE A 106 -8.25 -15.92 11.30
N TYR A 107 -8.38 -16.90 12.19
CA TYR A 107 -8.83 -16.63 13.56
C TYR A 107 -7.91 -15.68 14.30
N VAL A 108 -6.59 -15.79 14.14
CA VAL A 108 -5.62 -14.85 14.73
C VAL A 108 -5.76 -13.45 14.12
N VAL A 109 -5.87 -13.35 12.79
CA VAL A 109 -6.06 -12.07 12.10
C VAL A 109 -7.36 -11.40 12.54
N ASP A 110 -8.47 -12.15 12.59
CA ASP A 110 -9.75 -11.65 13.06
C ASP A 110 -9.70 -11.25 14.53
N LEU A 111 -9.06 -12.05 15.39
CA LEU A 111 -8.85 -11.71 16.79
C LEU A 111 -8.07 -10.39 16.93
N LEU A 112 -6.97 -10.22 16.19
CA LEU A 112 -6.19 -8.98 16.18
C LEU A 112 -7.02 -7.79 15.68
N LYS A 113 -7.80 -7.97 14.62
CA LYS A 113 -8.72 -6.95 14.08
C LYS A 113 -9.75 -6.52 15.13
N TYR A 114 -10.40 -7.47 15.81
CA TYR A 114 -11.38 -7.17 16.86
C TYR A 114 -10.73 -6.53 18.10
N LEU A 115 -9.56 -6.99 18.53
CA LEU A 115 -8.85 -6.39 19.66
C LEU A 115 -8.38 -4.96 19.36
N LEU A 116 -7.72 -4.74 18.22
CA LEU A 116 -7.26 -3.41 17.84
C LEU A 116 -8.44 -2.48 17.51
N GLY A 117 -9.49 -3.01 16.87
CA GLY A 117 -10.72 -2.29 16.56
C GLY A 117 -11.45 -1.83 17.82
N THR A 118 -11.59 -2.71 18.82
CA THR A 118 -12.22 -2.34 20.10
C THR A 118 -11.42 -1.28 20.85
N VAL A 119 -10.08 -1.38 20.88
CA VAL A 119 -9.22 -0.33 21.45
C VAL A 119 -9.41 0.99 20.71
N ALA A 120 -9.42 0.98 19.37
CA ALA A 120 -9.63 2.19 18.57
C ALA A 120 -10.99 2.83 18.88
N VAL A 121 -12.07 2.04 18.94
CA VAL A 121 -13.42 2.50 19.29
C VAL A 121 -13.45 3.09 20.70
N VAL A 122 -12.83 2.44 21.69
CA VAL A 122 -12.75 2.96 23.07
C VAL A 122 -12.01 4.31 23.10
N VAL A 123 -10.90 4.45 22.37
CA VAL A 123 -10.17 5.72 22.28
C VAL A 123 -11.03 6.80 21.61
N ILE A 124 -11.74 6.48 20.53
CA ILE A 124 -12.66 7.41 19.86
C ILE A 124 -13.74 7.89 20.82
N ILE A 125 -14.38 6.97 21.55
CA ILE A 125 -15.42 7.29 22.54
C ILE A 125 -14.84 8.14 23.68
N ALA A 126 -13.71 7.73 24.26
CA ALA A 126 -13.08 8.43 25.38
C ALA A 126 -12.62 9.84 24.97
N SER A 127 -12.00 9.99 23.80
CA SER A 127 -11.60 11.28 23.27
C SER A 127 -12.80 12.14 22.88
N GLY A 128 -13.86 11.55 22.33
CA GLY A 128 -15.12 12.23 22.03
C GLY A 128 -15.79 12.78 23.29
N LEU A 129 -15.96 11.96 24.32
CA LEU A 129 -16.53 12.38 25.61
C LEU A 129 -15.68 13.47 26.26
N ARG A 130 -14.35 13.31 26.26
CA ARG A 130 -13.45 14.33 26.81
C ARG A 130 -13.55 15.64 26.04
N LEU A 131 -13.70 15.62 24.72
CA LEU A 131 -13.91 16.84 23.92
C LEU A 131 -15.20 17.55 24.31
N LEU A 132 -16.30 16.81 24.51
CA LEU A 132 -17.58 17.38 24.94
C LEU A 132 -17.47 18.06 26.31
N THR A 133 -16.71 17.48 27.24
CA THR A 133 -16.51 18.08 28.58
C THR A 133 -15.44 19.18 28.61
N ALA A 134 -14.39 19.08 27.79
CA ALA A 134 -13.26 20.01 27.75
C ALA A 134 -13.56 21.29 26.98
N ALA A 135 -14.65 21.31 26.20
CA ALA A 135 -15.09 22.46 25.40
C ALA A 135 -15.25 23.78 26.20
N ARG A 136 -15.31 23.73 27.54
CA ARG A 136 -15.53 24.92 28.38
C ARG A 136 -14.30 25.56 29.02
N GLN A 137 -13.17 24.88 29.25
CA GLN A 137 -12.13 25.46 30.14
C GLN A 137 -10.64 25.18 29.84
N VAL A 138 -10.25 24.23 28.98
CA VAL A 138 -8.81 23.92 28.76
C VAL A 138 -8.50 23.67 27.28
N GLU A 139 -7.97 24.69 26.60
CA GLU A 139 -7.61 24.68 25.17
C GLU A 139 -6.57 23.59 24.83
N GLU A 140 -5.66 23.32 25.76
CA GLU A 140 -4.64 22.27 25.63
C GLU A 140 -5.26 20.86 25.57
N VAL A 141 -6.20 20.55 26.46
CA VAL A 141 -6.88 19.24 26.49
C VAL A 141 -7.72 19.05 25.24
N ALA A 142 -8.42 20.09 24.79
CA ALA A 142 -9.20 20.02 23.56
C ALA A 142 -8.32 19.73 22.33
N THR A 143 -7.15 20.35 22.24
CA THR A 143 -6.20 20.13 21.13
C THR A 143 -5.65 18.71 21.15
N GLN A 144 -5.21 18.22 22.32
CA GLN A 144 -4.69 16.88 22.47
C GLN A 144 -5.73 15.80 22.13
N GLN A 145 -6.99 15.98 22.55
CA GLN A 145 -8.03 15.00 22.21
C GLN A 145 -8.39 14.99 20.72
N LYS A 146 -8.31 16.14 20.03
CA LYS A 146 -8.44 16.17 18.56
C LYS A 146 -7.34 15.35 17.88
N GLU A 147 -6.12 15.42 18.40
CA GLU A 147 -5.02 14.60 17.87
C GLU A 147 -5.21 13.11 18.15
N ASN A 148 -5.58 12.74 19.37
CA ASN A 148 -5.89 11.35 19.70
C ASN A 148 -7.00 10.78 18.82
N LEU A 149 -8.04 11.58 18.55
CA LEU A 149 -9.13 11.20 17.66
C LEU A 149 -8.63 10.99 16.23
N LYS A 150 -7.80 11.92 15.71
CA LYS A 150 -7.15 11.80 14.40
C LYS A 150 -6.37 10.49 14.28
N TYR A 151 -5.53 10.16 15.27
CA TYR A 151 -4.75 8.93 15.25
C TYR A 151 -5.61 7.67 15.39
N ALA A 152 -6.66 7.70 16.22
CA ALA A 152 -7.56 6.56 16.38
C ALA A 152 -8.34 6.26 15.09
N VAL A 153 -8.81 7.30 14.38
CA VAL A 153 -9.47 7.16 13.08
C VAL A 153 -8.50 6.63 12.03
N ILE A 154 -7.27 7.15 11.97
CA ILE A 154 -6.22 6.64 11.07
C ILE A 154 -5.92 5.18 11.38
N GLY A 155 -5.79 4.81 12.66
CA GLY A 155 -5.56 3.42 13.08
C GLY A 155 -6.68 2.49 12.64
N LEU A 156 -7.94 2.92 12.78
CA LEU A 156 -9.09 2.14 12.31
C LEU A 156 -9.06 1.94 10.78
N LEU A 157 -8.76 2.98 10.02
CA LEU A 157 -8.61 2.88 8.56
C LEU A 157 -7.49 1.91 8.18
N ILE A 158 -6.34 1.99 8.85
CA ILE A 158 -5.21 1.06 8.62
C ILE A 158 -5.63 -0.38 8.91
N ILE A 159 -6.40 -0.64 9.97
CA ILE A 159 -6.89 -1.98 10.29
C ILE A 159 -7.80 -2.52 9.17
N ILE A 160 -8.71 -1.69 8.66
CA ILE A 160 -9.61 -2.06 7.56
C ILE A 160 -8.81 -2.40 6.30
N VAL A 161 -7.85 -1.53 5.94
CA VAL A 161 -6.99 -1.73 4.79
C VAL A 161 -6.13 -2.98 4.96
N ALA A 162 -5.51 -3.16 6.14
CA ALA A 162 -4.68 -4.32 6.44
C ALA A 162 -5.46 -5.64 6.37
N ASP A 163 -6.73 -5.67 6.79
CA ASP A 163 -7.58 -6.86 6.69
C ASP A 163 -7.77 -7.28 5.23
N THR A 164 -8.15 -6.33 4.37
CA THR A 164 -8.28 -6.56 2.91
C THR A 164 -6.96 -7.05 2.32
N MET A 165 -5.86 -6.38 2.66
CA MET A 165 -4.53 -6.70 2.15
C MET A 165 -4.05 -8.08 2.57
N VAL A 166 -4.13 -8.40 3.86
CA VAL A 166 -3.68 -9.69 4.38
C VAL A 166 -4.50 -10.82 3.78
N LYS A 167 -5.83 -10.72 3.78
CA LYS A 167 -6.69 -11.79 3.28
C LYS A 167 -6.56 -11.98 1.78
N GLN A 168 -6.67 -10.91 1.02
CA GLN A 168 -6.77 -11.03 -0.43
C GLN A 168 -5.41 -11.10 -1.13
N VAL A 169 -4.38 -10.39 -0.64
CA VAL A 169 -3.05 -10.36 -1.29
C VAL A 169 -2.20 -11.57 -0.88
N PHE A 170 -2.20 -11.96 0.39
CA PHE A 170 -1.31 -13.02 0.88
C PHE A 170 -1.92 -14.42 0.84
N PHE A 171 -3.24 -14.52 0.97
CA PHE A 171 -3.92 -15.82 1.07
C PHE A 171 -4.88 -16.11 -0.08
N GLY A 172 -5.24 -15.10 -0.89
CA GLY A 172 -6.30 -15.20 -1.89
C GLY A 172 -7.69 -15.27 -1.24
N GLU A 173 -8.75 -15.08 -2.04
CA GLU A 173 -10.12 -14.96 -1.52
C GLU A 173 -10.58 -16.23 -0.78
N GLN A 174 -10.05 -17.39 -1.19
CA GLN A 174 -10.42 -18.70 -0.65
C GLN A 174 -9.23 -19.57 -0.23
N GLY A 175 -8.09 -18.96 0.11
CA GLY A 175 -6.88 -19.73 0.48
C GLY A 175 -6.19 -20.40 -0.72
N GLU A 176 -6.35 -19.82 -1.92
CA GLU A 176 -5.87 -20.33 -3.20
C GLU A 176 -4.35 -20.57 -3.21
N VAL A 177 -3.60 -19.75 -2.45
CA VAL A 177 -2.15 -19.84 -2.28
C VAL A 177 -1.68 -21.20 -1.74
N PHE A 178 -2.55 -21.93 -1.03
CA PHE A 178 -2.23 -23.26 -0.48
C PHE A 178 -2.84 -24.43 -1.25
N ARG A 179 -3.53 -24.19 -2.38
CA ARG A 179 -4.19 -25.25 -3.16
C ARG A 179 -3.25 -25.88 -4.18
N SER A 180 -2.67 -25.07 -5.06
CA SER A 180 -1.77 -25.51 -6.11
C SER A 180 -0.87 -24.37 -6.56
N GLN A 181 0.22 -24.68 -7.28
CA GLN A 181 1.09 -23.64 -7.86
C GLN A 181 0.34 -22.74 -8.85
N ALA A 182 -0.59 -23.30 -9.62
CA ALA A 182 -1.40 -22.56 -10.57
C ALA A 182 -2.40 -21.62 -9.87
N ASP A 183 -3.08 -22.10 -8.83
CA ASP A 183 -4.02 -21.27 -8.04
C ASP A 183 -3.27 -20.18 -7.26
N ALA A 184 -2.07 -20.47 -6.76
CA ALA A 184 -1.22 -19.49 -6.10
C ALA A 184 -0.79 -18.38 -7.05
N GLN A 185 -0.54 -18.69 -8.33
CA GLN A 185 -0.19 -17.69 -9.34
C GLN A 185 -1.40 -16.80 -9.67
N LEU A 186 -2.59 -17.38 -9.82
CA LEU A 186 -3.82 -16.63 -10.03
C LEU A 186 -4.18 -15.75 -8.83
N ALA A 187 -3.97 -16.24 -7.61
CA ALA A 187 -4.17 -15.48 -6.38
C ALA A 187 -3.15 -14.33 -6.26
N ALA A 188 -1.90 -14.56 -6.65
CA ALA A 188 -0.88 -13.53 -6.69
C ALA A 188 -1.24 -12.42 -7.70
N GLU A 189 -1.73 -12.78 -8.89
CA GLU A 189 -2.17 -11.83 -9.92
C GLU A 189 -3.31 -10.94 -9.41
N ARG A 190 -4.39 -11.53 -8.88
CA ARG A 190 -5.49 -10.77 -8.27
C ARG A 190 -5.05 -9.95 -7.06
N GLY A 191 -4.14 -10.50 -6.25
CA GLY A 191 -3.54 -9.79 -5.12
C GLY A 191 -2.81 -8.54 -5.60
N THR A 192 -2.02 -8.63 -6.67
CA THR A 192 -1.34 -7.47 -7.27
C THR A 192 -2.31 -6.46 -7.85
N GLU A 193 -3.39 -6.88 -8.51
CA GLU A 193 -4.43 -5.96 -9.01
C GLU A 193 -5.10 -5.17 -7.87
N GLN A 194 -5.35 -5.81 -6.74
CA GLN A 194 -5.93 -5.13 -5.58
C GLN A 194 -4.94 -4.19 -4.90
N LEU A 195 -3.66 -4.58 -4.81
CA LEU A 195 -2.59 -3.70 -4.36
C LEU A 195 -2.51 -2.44 -5.23
N GLU A 196 -2.57 -2.61 -6.55
CA GLU A 196 -2.59 -1.51 -7.51
C GLU A 196 -3.86 -0.65 -7.34
N GLY A 197 -5.03 -1.27 -7.20
CA GLY A 197 -6.29 -0.58 -6.97
C GLY A 197 -6.28 0.26 -5.69
N LEU A 198 -5.74 -0.29 -4.59
CA LEU A 198 -5.59 0.42 -3.32
C LEU A 198 -4.58 1.56 -3.44
N TYR A 199 -3.44 1.31 -4.07
CA TYR A 199 -2.43 2.31 -4.35
C TYR A 199 -3.02 3.49 -5.14
N ASN A 200 -3.75 3.21 -6.21
CA ASN A 200 -4.42 4.21 -7.04
C ASN A 200 -5.49 4.98 -6.24
N PHE A 201 -6.27 4.29 -5.40
CA PHE A 201 -7.22 4.94 -4.50
C PHE A 201 -6.54 5.95 -3.57
N PHE A 202 -5.44 5.57 -2.92
CA PHE A 202 -4.66 6.48 -2.07
C PHE A 202 -4.05 7.62 -2.87
N GLN A 203 -3.55 7.35 -4.07
CA GLN A 203 -2.99 8.37 -4.95
C GLN A 203 -4.04 9.43 -5.31
N ILE A 204 -5.24 9.01 -5.73
CA ILE A 204 -6.35 9.91 -6.02
C ILE A 204 -6.75 10.68 -4.75
N PHE A 205 -6.90 9.99 -3.62
CA PHE A 205 -7.31 10.61 -2.37
C PHE A 205 -6.33 11.69 -1.91
N VAL A 206 -5.03 11.40 -1.90
CA VAL A 206 -4.00 12.38 -1.52
C VAL A 206 -3.91 13.50 -2.57
N GLY A 207 -4.07 13.20 -3.85
CA GLY A 207 -4.14 14.19 -4.92
C GLY A 207 -5.28 15.19 -4.71
N VAL A 208 -6.49 14.71 -4.39
CA VAL A 208 -7.65 15.57 -4.07
C VAL A 208 -7.37 16.44 -2.84
N ILE A 209 -6.79 15.87 -1.78
CA ILE A 209 -6.42 16.65 -0.59
C ILE A 209 -5.41 17.74 -0.94
N ALA A 210 -4.39 17.44 -1.75
CA ALA A 210 -3.39 18.42 -2.16
C ALA A 210 -4.03 19.58 -2.93
N VAL A 211 -4.94 19.27 -3.86
CA VAL A 211 -5.70 20.30 -4.60
C VAL A 211 -6.56 21.14 -3.66
N LEU A 212 -7.30 20.53 -2.73
CA LEU A 212 -8.09 21.26 -1.72
C LEU A 212 -7.22 22.17 -0.85
N MET A 213 -6.04 21.70 -0.43
CA MET A 213 -5.09 22.49 0.36
C MET A 213 -4.58 23.70 -0.42
N ILE A 214 -4.32 23.55 -1.73
CA ILE A 214 -3.94 24.66 -2.61
C ILE A 214 -5.07 25.69 -2.70
N ILE A 215 -6.31 25.23 -2.91
CA ILE A 215 -7.49 26.11 -3.00
C ILE A 215 -7.72 26.86 -1.68
N ILE A 216 -7.77 26.16 -0.54
CA ILE A 216 -7.99 26.75 0.78
C ILE A 216 -6.89 27.76 1.11
N SER A 217 -5.64 27.43 0.80
CA SER A 217 -4.50 28.33 1.02
C SER A 217 -4.56 29.54 0.08
N GLY A 218 -4.99 29.36 -1.16
CA GLY A 218 -5.19 30.44 -2.12
C GLY A 218 -6.27 31.42 -1.69
N VAL A 219 -7.44 30.92 -1.29
CA VAL A 219 -8.54 31.76 -0.77
C VAL A 219 -8.10 32.48 0.51
N ARG A 220 -7.43 31.78 1.44
CA ARG A 220 -6.89 32.39 2.67
C ARG A 220 -5.91 33.52 2.35
N MET A 221 -5.07 33.34 1.33
CA MET A 221 -4.09 34.34 0.91
C MET A 221 -4.77 35.62 0.38
N VAL A 222 -5.80 35.47 -0.46
CA VAL A 222 -6.60 36.62 -0.96
C VAL A 222 -7.37 37.30 0.18
N ALA A 223 -7.96 36.52 1.08
CA ALA A 223 -8.75 37.05 2.20
C ALA A 223 -7.90 37.64 3.35
N SER A 224 -6.59 37.37 3.38
CA SER A 224 -5.70 37.76 4.48
C SER A 224 -5.55 39.28 4.69
N GLY A 225 -5.97 40.11 3.74
CA GLY A 225 -5.93 41.57 3.85
C GLY A 225 -4.53 42.15 4.10
N GLY A 226 -3.46 41.41 3.77
CA GLY A 226 -2.08 41.83 4.02
C GLY A 226 -1.48 41.38 5.36
N ASN A 227 -2.18 40.52 6.13
CA ASN A 227 -1.57 39.91 7.32
C ASN A 227 -0.41 38.97 6.93
N GLU A 228 0.82 39.39 7.24
CA GLU A 228 2.06 38.69 6.88
C GLU A 228 2.16 37.26 7.45
N GLU A 229 1.63 37.02 8.65
CA GLU A 229 1.65 35.70 9.28
C GLU A 229 0.81 34.70 8.48
N THR A 230 -0.42 35.11 8.14
CA THR A 230 -1.34 34.28 7.36
C THR A 230 -0.88 34.09 5.91
N MET A 231 -0.21 35.10 5.34
CA MET A 231 0.41 35.06 4.02
C MET A 231 1.57 34.04 3.99
N SER A 232 2.46 34.09 4.98
CA SER A 232 3.58 33.14 5.10
C SER A 232 3.09 31.70 5.29
N SER A 233 2.11 31.51 6.18
CA SER A 233 1.50 30.19 6.42
C SER A 233 0.86 29.61 5.16
N SER A 234 0.13 30.43 4.39
CA SER A 234 -0.52 30.00 3.15
C SER A 234 0.50 29.62 2.07
N LYS A 235 1.59 30.39 1.92
CA LYS A 235 2.69 30.05 1.01
C LYS A 235 3.34 28.72 1.37
N LYS A 236 3.61 28.50 2.67
CA LYS A 236 4.18 27.24 3.16
C LYS A 236 3.25 26.06 2.89
N SER A 237 1.95 26.23 3.12
CA SER A 237 0.93 25.22 2.85
C SER A 237 0.86 24.84 1.37
N ILE A 238 0.86 25.83 0.47
CA ILE A 238 0.92 25.59 -0.99
C ILE A 238 2.21 24.85 -1.34
N MET A 239 3.35 25.26 -0.79
CA MET A 239 4.63 24.63 -1.07
C MET A 239 4.67 23.16 -0.63
N TRP A 240 4.16 22.83 0.55
CA TRP A 240 4.03 21.44 1.00
C TRP A 240 3.09 20.63 0.12
N ALA A 241 1.97 21.20 -0.32
CA ALA A 241 1.05 20.52 -1.23
C ALA A 241 1.70 20.22 -2.58
N VAL A 242 2.43 21.19 -3.14
CA VAL A 242 3.18 21.01 -4.40
C VAL A 242 4.27 19.97 -4.25
N ILE A 243 5.06 20.01 -3.17
CA ILE A 243 6.08 18.99 -2.87
C ILE A 243 5.42 17.61 -2.73
N GLY A 244 4.26 17.52 -2.08
CA GLY A 244 3.49 16.29 -1.96
C GLY A 244 3.09 15.72 -3.32
N ILE A 245 2.56 16.55 -4.22
CA ILE A 245 2.18 16.12 -5.59
C ILE A 245 3.39 15.61 -6.36
N VAL A 246 4.54 16.31 -6.27
CA VAL A 246 5.78 15.88 -6.92
C VAL A 246 6.26 14.54 -6.36
N LEU A 247 6.23 14.36 -5.04
CA LEU A 247 6.61 13.10 -4.40
C LEU A 247 5.70 11.94 -4.79
N ILE A 248 4.40 12.18 -4.91
CA ILE A 248 3.43 11.17 -5.39
C ILE A 248 3.76 10.76 -6.81
N GLY A 249 4.00 11.73 -7.70
CA GLY A 249 4.33 11.42 -9.08
C GLY A 249 5.68 10.70 -9.23
N ILE A 250 6.68 11.02 -8.40
CA ILE A 250 7.93 10.22 -8.34
C ILE A 250 7.66 8.82 -7.82
N SER A 251 6.85 8.71 -6.76
CA SER A 251 6.48 7.42 -6.16
C SER A 251 5.76 6.52 -7.17
N GLU A 252 4.95 7.08 -8.06
CA GLU A 252 4.24 6.34 -9.11
C GLU A 252 5.19 5.60 -10.03
N LEU A 253 6.27 6.25 -10.44
CA LEU A 253 7.26 5.64 -11.34
C LEU A 253 7.97 4.49 -10.66
N VAL A 254 8.40 4.71 -9.41
CA VAL A 254 9.14 3.69 -8.64
C VAL A 254 8.25 2.51 -8.29
N VAL A 255 7.04 2.78 -7.80
CA VAL A 255 6.14 1.73 -7.31
C VAL A 255 5.60 0.90 -8.48
N LYS A 256 5.16 1.52 -9.58
CA LYS A 256 4.68 0.78 -10.74
C LYS A 256 5.78 -0.05 -11.38
N ASP A 257 6.98 0.49 -11.55
CA ASP A 257 8.04 -0.25 -12.26
C ASP A 257 8.70 -1.34 -11.39
N ILE A 258 8.84 -1.12 -10.07
CA ILE A 258 9.56 -2.05 -9.17
C ILE A 258 8.62 -2.99 -8.42
N VAL A 259 7.50 -2.47 -7.90
CA VAL A 259 6.60 -3.23 -7.01
C VAL A 259 5.52 -3.94 -7.81
N PHE A 260 5.08 -3.37 -8.94
CA PHE A 260 4.04 -3.92 -9.81
C PHE A 260 4.54 -4.11 -11.25
N PRO A 261 5.61 -4.92 -11.45
CA PRO A 261 6.13 -5.16 -12.79
C PRO A 261 5.00 -5.63 -13.71
N ASN A 262 4.85 -4.95 -14.85
CA ASN A 262 3.93 -5.40 -15.90
C ASN A 262 4.24 -6.87 -16.22
N GLN A 263 3.22 -7.71 -16.16
CA GLN A 263 3.34 -9.17 -16.18
C GLN A 263 4.31 -9.65 -17.27
N GLY A 264 5.48 -10.17 -16.85
CA GLY A 264 6.49 -10.71 -17.76
C GLY A 264 7.95 -10.39 -17.42
N SER A 265 8.25 -9.40 -16.56
CA SER A 265 9.63 -9.12 -16.16
C SER A 265 10.09 -10.01 -15.00
N SER A 266 11.11 -10.83 -15.26
CA SER A 266 11.83 -11.59 -14.23
C SER A 266 13.04 -10.79 -13.77
N LEU A 267 13.07 -10.40 -12.49
CA LEU A 267 14.16 -9.68 -11.80
C LEU A 267 14.54 -8.31 -12.43
N PRO A 268 15.13 -7.39 -11.65
CA PRO A 268 15.57 -6.10 -12.18
C PRO A 268 16.77 -6.30 -13.09
N ASP A 269 16.51 -6.38 -14.39
CA ASP A 269 17.52 -6.33 -15.44
C ASP A 269 17.97 -4.87 -15.67
N THR A 270 19.16 -4.68 -16.25
CA THR A 270 19.73 -3.35 -16.54
C THR A 270 18.78 -2.48 -17.37
N GLN A 271 17.99 -3.11 -18.24
CA GLN A 271 17.00 -2.44 -19.09
C GLN A 271 15.84 -1.81 -18.31
N GLN A 272 15.36 -2.44 -17.22
CA GLN A 272 14.31 -1.86 -16.37
C GLN A 272 14.83 -0.70 -15.53
N ALA A 273 16.07 -0.79 -15.05
CA ALA A 273 16.71 0.33 -14.35
C ALA A 273 16.86 1.54 -15.27
N ALA A 274 17.23 1.33 -16.54
CA ALA A 274 17.28 2.39 -17.54
C ALA A 274 15.89 3.00 -17.82
N ALA A 275 14.85 2.17 -17.95
CA ALA A 275 13.48 2.64 -18.14
C ALA A 275 13.00 3.51 -16.98
N LEU A 276 13.28 3.11 -15.73
CA LEU A 276 12.95 3.90 -14.54
C LEU A 276 13.69 5.25 -14.55
N ILE A 277 14.98 5.27 -14.91
CA ILE A 277 15.76 6.51 -15.00
C ILE A 277 15.18 7.44 -16.08
N ILE A 278 14.80 6.91 -17.25
CA ILE A 278 14.17 7.69 -18.33
C ILE A 278 12.83 8.25 -17.86
N SER A 279 11.99 7.41 -17.25
CA SER A 279 10.68 7.78 -16.73
C SER A 279 10.79 8.89 -15.69
N LEU A 280 11.71 8.75 -14.73
CA LEU A 280 12.00 9.75 -13.71
C LEU A 280 12.50 11.06 -14.32
N THR A 281 13.40 10.97 -15.30
CA THR A 281 13.93 12.14 -16.01
C THR A 281 12.82 12.89 -16.75
N ASN A 282 11.93 12.17 -17.43
CA ASN A 282 10.78 12.74 -18.14
C ASN A 282 9.80 13.40 -17.18
N PHE A 283 9.50 12.75 -16.06
CA PHE A 283 8.60 13.29 -15.04
C PHE A 283 9.14 14.58 -14.41
N ILE A 284 10.41 14.58 -13.97
CA ILE A 284 11.05 15.76 -13.36
C ILE A 284 11.12 16.89 -14.40
N SER A 285 11.51 16.58 -15.64
CA SER A 285 11.58 17.57 -16.72
C SER A 285 10.21 18.15 -17.06
N GLY A 286 9.15 17.34 -17.08
CA GLY A 286 7.78 17.79 -17.28
C GLY A 286 7.31 18.74 -16.19
N PHE A 287 7.64 18.45 -14.93
CA PHE A 287 7.32 19.33 -13.81
C PHE A 287 8.10 20.66 -13.86
N ILE A 288 9.40 20.61 -14.14
CA ILE A 288 10.25 21.81 -14.30
C ILE A 288 9.75 22.66 -15.47
N ALA A 289 9.42 22.05 -16.60
CA ALA A 289 8.89 22.77 -17.77
C ALA A 289 7.57 23.48 -17.42
N THR A 290 6.65 22.78 -16.75
CA THR A 290 5.36 23.36 -16.33
C THR A 290 5.58 24.51 -15.33
N ALA A 291 6.44 24.32 -14.33
CA ALA A 291 6.78 25.35 -13.36
C ALA A 291 7.48 26.56 -14.02
N ALA A 292 8.34 26.33 -15.01
CA ALA A 292 8.99 27.38 -15.77
C ALA A 292 7.96 28.23 -16.53
N VAL A 293 6.98 27.62 -17.20
CA VAL A 293 5.89 28.35 -17.88
C VAL A 293 5.15 29.27 -16.89
N ILE A 294 4.77 28.75 -15.73
CA ILE A 294 4.10 29.55 -14.68
C ILE A 294 4.99 30.70 -14.20
N ALA A 295 6.28 30.43 -13.99
CA ALA A 295 7.25 31.44 -13.56
C ALA A 295 7.44 32.52 -14.64
N PHE A 296 7.52 32.16 -15.92
CA PHE A 296 7.58 33.12 -17.03
C PHE A 296 6.31 33.99 -17.09
N MET A 297 5.13 33.39 -16.93
CA MET A 297 3.87 34.15 -16.88
C MET A 297 3.86 35.15 -15.71
N TYR A 298 4.28 34.72 -14.51
CA TYR A 298 4.37 35.58 -13.34
C TYR A 298 5.42 36.69 -13.50
N GLY A 299 6.59 36.37 -14.04
CA GLY A 299 7.65 37.33 -14.35
C GLY A 299 7.19 38.36 -15.40
N GLY A 300 6.47 37.92 -16.42
CA GLY A 300 5.88 38.77 -17.45
C GLY A 300 4.85 39.73 -16.87
N TYR A 301 3.92 39.22 -16.06
CA TYR A 301 2.97 40.07 -15.34
C TYR A 301 3.67 41.15 -14.51
N LEU A 302 4.68 40.75 -13.72
CA LEU A 302 5.43 41.66 -12.85
C LEU A 302 6.20 42.72 -13.64
N TYR A 303 6.75 42.34 -14.79
CA TYR A 303 7.47 43.26 -15.68
C TYR A 303 6.54 44.31 -16.29
N VAL A 304 5.34 43.92 -16.72
CA VAL A 304 4.35 44.85 -17.30
C VAL A 304 3.87 45.86 -16.26
N ILE A 305 3.59 45.45 -15.02
CA ILE A 305 3.13 46.36 -13.96
C ILE A 305 4.26 47.16 -13.29
N ALA A 306 5.52 46.87 -13.63
CA ALA A 306 6.65 47.60 -13.07
C ALA A 306 6.57 49.09 -13.41
N ALA A 307 6.03 49.45 -14.59
CA ALA A 307 5.80 50.83 -15.03
C ALA A 307 7.02 51.75 -14.84
N GLY A 308 8.24 51.21 -15.06
CA GLY A 308 9.50 51.93 -14.89
C GLY A 308 10.08 51.93 -13.47
N ARG A 309 9.43 51.31 -12.48
CA ARG A 309 9.98 51.14 -11.13
C ARG A 309 11.04 50.03 -11.12
N GLU A 310 12.27 50.39 -10.74
CA GLU A 310 13.43 49.48 -10.76
C GLU A 310 13.28 48.28 -9.82
N ASP A 311 12.56 48.44 -8.70
CA ASP A 311 12.31 47.39 -7.72
C ASP A 311 11.50 46.22 -8.29
N GLN A 312 10.43 46.52 -9.03
CA GLN A 312 9.55 45.52 -9.64
C GLN A 312 10.19 44.90 -10.89
N ALA A 313 10.86 45.73 -11.71
CA ALA A 313 11.62 45.24 -12.86
C ALA A 313 12.77 44.31 -12.44
N GLY A 314 13.44 44.63 -11.32
CA GLY A 314 14.47 43.79 -10.74
C GLY A 314 13.94 42.43 -10.28
N LYS A 315 12.77 42.38 -9.65
CA LYS A 315 12.10 41.13 -9.27
C LYS A 315 11.72 40.28 -10.48
N ALA A 316 11.15 40.90 -11.53
CA ALA A 316 10.78 40.19 -12.75
C ALA A 316 12.01 39.55 -13.44
N LYS A 317 13.12 40.30 -13.54
CA LYS A 317 14.38 39.78 -14.08
C LYS A 317 14.91 38.59 -13.29
N LYS A 318 14.81 38.60 -11.95
CA LYS A 318 15.19 37.45 -11.11
C LYS A 318 14.32 36.23 -11.38
N VAL A 319 13.02 36.41 -11.55
CA VAL A 319 12.10 35.32 -11.89
C VAL A 319 12.45 34.72 -13.25
N PHE A 320 12.66 35.56 -14.27
CA PHE A 320 13.07 35.09 -15.60
C PHE A 320 14.41 34.36 -15.57
N LEU A 321 15.42 34.92 -14.88
CA LEU A 321 16.72 34.28 -14.78
C LEU A 321 16.62 32.91 -14.08
N GLY A 322 15.85 32.81 -12.99
CA GLY A 322 15.62 31.56 -12.28
C GLY A 322 14.91 30.51 -13.14
N ALA A 323 13.87 30.91 -13.87
CA ALA A 323 13.13 30.02 -14.77
C ALA A 323 14.00 29.52 -15.94
N THR A 324 14.77 30.41 -16.57
CA THR A 324 15.70 30.06 -17.65
C THR A 324 16.78 29.09 -17.18
N ILE A 325 17.42 29.35 -16.03
CA ILE A 325 18.44 28.46 -15.48
C ILE A 325 17.84 27.09 -15.15
N GLY A 326 16.65 27.05 -14.52
CA GLY A 326 15.97 25.78 -14.21
C GLY A 326 15.66 24.95 -15.46
N LEU A 327 15.17 25.60 -16.52
CA LEU A 327 14.89 24.91 -17.78
C LEU A 327 16.17 24.41 -18.47
N LEU A 328 17.24 25.21 -18.49
CA LEU A 328 18.53 24.78 -19.03
C LEU A 328 19.12 23.59 -18.29
N LEU A 329 19.01 23.56 -16.96
CA LEU A 329 19.45 22.42 -16.15
C LEU A 329 18.63 21.16 -16.44
N ALA A 330 17.31 21.28 -16.62
CA ALA A 330 16.47 20.14 -16.99
C ALA A 330 16.86 19.58 -18.36
N LEU A 331 17.08 20.44 -19.36
CA LEU A 331 17.53 20.02 -20.69
C LEU A 331 18.92 19.35 -20.66
N ALA A 332 19.84 19.89 -19.86
CA ALA A 332 21.16 19.30 -19.67
C ALA A 332 21.07 17.92 -19.01
N ALA A 333 20.27 17.78 -17.95
CA ALA A 333 20.04 16.50 -17.28
C ALA A 333 19.44 15.46 -18.24
N PHE A 334 18.45 15.84 -19.03
CA PHE A 334 17.84 14.98 -20.05
C PHE A 334 18.86 14.52 -21.10
N ALA A 335 19.66 15.46 -21.63
CA ALA A 335 20.69 15.14 -22.62
C ALA A 335 21.74 14.17 -22.07
N ILE A 336 22.18 14.36 -20.81
CA ILE A 336 23.11 13.47 -20.12
C ILE A 336 22.52 12.07 -20.02
N VAL A 337 21.32 11.93 -19.44
CA VAL A 337 20.66 10.63 -19.24
C VAL A 337 20.51 9.88 -20.57
N ASN A 338 20.02 10.55 -21.61
CA ASN A 338 19.83 9.92 -22.92
C ASN A 338 21.16 9.47 -23.56
N THR A 339 22.24 10.23 -23.36
CA THR A 339 23.58 9.88 -23.88
C THR A 339 24.15 8.65 -23.18
N PHE A 340 24.05 8.57 -21.85
CA PHE A 340 24.58 7.44 -21.08
C PHE A 340 23.83 6.13 -21.38
N ILE A 341 22.51 6.17 -21.56
CA ILE A 341 21.71 4.98 -21.87
C ILE A 341 21.96 4.52 -23.31
N SER A 342 22.06 5.46 -24.25
CA SER A 342 22.37 5.13 -25.66
C SER A 342 23.74 4.45 -25.79
N LEU A 343 24.71 4.83 -24.95
CA LEU A 343 26.05 4.26 -24.96
C LEU A 343 26.06 2.78 -24.50
N ASP A 344 25.27 2.43 -23.49
CA ASP A 344 25.15 1.06 -22.98
C ASP A 344 24.48 0.14 -24.02
N SER A 345 23.36 0.59 -24.61
CA SER A 345 22.64 -0.14 -25.66
C SER A 345 23.45 -0.32 -26.96
N GLY A 346 24.46 0.53 -27.21
CA GLY A 346 25.30 0.47 -28.41
C GLY A 346 26.35 -0.63 -28.37
N ILE A 347 26.75 -1.11 -27.19
CA ILE A 347 27.83 -2.12 -27.03
C ILE A 347 27.34 -3.54 -27.34
N GLU A 348 26.06 -3.86 -27.13
CA GLU A 348 25.51 -5.18 -27.47
C GLU A 348 25.36 -5.41 -29.00
N SER A 349 25.24 -4.34 -29.79
CA SER A 349 25.00 -4.43 -31.24
C SER A 349 26.25 -4.71 -32.10
N VAL A 350 27.45 -4.74 -31.51
CA VAL A 350 28.73 -4.89 -32.26
C VAL A 350 29.32 -6.32 -32.18
N GLY A 351 28.70 -7.24 -31.42
CA GLY A 351 29.25 -8.58 -31.17
C GLY A 351 28.75 -9.72 -32.08
N GLY A 352 27.90 -9.45 -33.07
CA GLY A 352 27.04 -10.47 -33.69
C GLY A 352 27.16 -10.69 -35.19
N GLU A 353 28.29 -10.37 -35.83
CA GLU A 353 28.51 -10.78 -37.23
C GLU A 353 29.59 -11.86 -37.28
N SER A 354 29.20 -13.08 -36.89
CA SER A 354 29.97 -14.28 -37.20
C SER A 354 29.88 -14.50 -38.71
N ALA A 355 30.84 -13.93 -39.45
CA ALA A 355 31.14 -14.35 -40.80
C ALA A 355 31.54 -15.83 -40.75
N SER A 356 30.55 -16.71 -40.96
CA SER A 356 30.76 -18.08 -41.38
C SER A 356 31.28 -18.05 -42.82
N ASP A 357 32.53 -17.61 -43.00
CA ASP A 357 33.19 -17.74 -44.29
C ASP A 357 33.72 -19.18 -44.39
N SER A 358 32.98 -19.93 -45.19
CA SER A 358 33.17 -21.32 -45.56
C SER A 358 34.61 -21.60 -45.98
N LEU A 359 35.26 -22.55 -45.29
CA LEU A 359 36.47 -23.19 -45.80
C LEU A 359 36.13 -23.89 -47.13
N PRO A 360 36.87 -23.67 -48.22
CA PRO A 360 36.63 -24.36 -49.48
C PRO A 360 36.98 -25.84 -49.33
N THR A 361 35.96 -26.70 -49.33
CA THR A 361 36.08 -28.15 -49.31
C THR A 361 36.17 -28.70 -50.74
N GLU A 362 37.23 -28.42 -51.49
CA GLU A 362 37.57 -29.25 -52.68
C GLU A 362 39.09 -29.24 -52.92
N PHE A 363 39.72 -30.40 -52.73
CA PHE A 363 40.98 -30.73 -53.39
C PHE A 363 40.65 -31.64 -54.58
N PRO A 364 41.01 -31.26 -55.83
CA PRO A 364 40.85 -32.14 -56.97
C PRO A 364 41.98 -33.18 -57.01
N PHE A 365 41.55 -34.45 -56.89
CA PHE A 365 42.14 -35.74 -57.28
C PHE A 365 43.62 -36.04 -57.01
#